data_AF-A0A2J6IBC9-F1
#
_entry.id   AF-A0A2J6IBC9-F1
#
_cell.length_a   1.000
_cell.length_b   1.000
_cell.length_c   1.000
_cell.angle_alpha   90.00
_cell.angle_beta   90.00
_cell.angle_gamma   90.00
#
_symmetry.space_group_name_H-M   'P 1'
#
loop_
_entity.id
_entity.type
_entity.pdbx_description
1 polymer ?
#
loop_
_entity_poly.entity_id
_entity_poly.type
_entity_poly.pdbx_seq_one_letter_code
_entity_poly.pdbx_strand_id
1 'polypeptide(L)'
;MKKNSNFLLIGLLSISILLTSGCNDQQKEVNTVDPWDELINTEFVENYPTAESADRLYDEVLFQRACQVVIWSLPATALWAMKKGSEAEFGVGSNVFPIWKDRLSAETIVSTPNSDVVYGMGYLDLKLDGPTVIEVPPKLQGILDDFWHRPLTDVGFVGPDKGEGGKYLILPPDFEGEVPEGYFTFTSRTYNVFVFWRAFRD
;
A
#
# COMPACT_ATOMS: atom_id res chain seq x y z
N MET A 1 16.35 28.39 -33.42
CA MET A 1 15.71 28.61 -34.73
C MET A 1 14.42 29.39 -34.52
N LYS A 2 14.31 30.58 -35.10
CA LYS A 2 13.09 31.41 -35.11
C LYS A 2 12.03 30.76 -36.00
N LYS A 3 10.75 30.85 -35.60
CA LYS A 3 9.61 31.03 -36.51
C LYS A 3 8.51 31.88 -35.83
N ASN A 4 8.34 33.08 -36.40
CA ASN A 4 7.12 33.91 -36.42
C ASN A 4 5.99 33.13 -37.14
N SER A 5 4.69 33.43 -37.17
CA SER A 5 3.78 34.47 -36.61
C SER A 5 2.34 34.09 -37.05
N ASN A 6 1.35 34.43 -36.22
CA ASN A 6 -0.08 34.75 -36.47
C ASN A 6 -0.77 34.44 -37.81
N PHE A 7 -1.96 33.84 -37.71
CA PHE A 7 -3.26 34.18 -38.33
C PHE A 7 -4.25 33.08 -37.84
N LEU A 8 -5.53 33.26 -37.46
CA LEU A 8 -6.55 34.21 -37.86
C LEU A 8 -7.73 34.06 -36.84
N LEU A 9 -8.14 35.17 -36.19
CA LEU A 9 -9.45 35.29 -35.54
C LEU A 9 -10.52 35.40 -36.65
N ILE A 10 -11.62 34.64 -36.57
CA ILE A 10 -12.97 34.98 -37.10
C ILE A 10 -13.94 33.94 -36.52
N GLY A 11 -15.05 34.37 -35.92
CA GLY A 11 -16.22 33.49 -35.71
C GLY A 11 -16.95 33.56 -34.35
N LEU A 12 -17.03 34.72 -33.71
CA LEU A 12 -18.05 34.97 -32.67
C LEU A 12 -19.25 35.66 -33.35
N LEU A 13 -20.35 34.93 -33.57
CA LEU A 13 -21.75 35.42 -33.55
C LEU A 13 -22.70 34.31 -34.07
N SER A 14 -23.44 33.66 -33.17
CA SER A 14 -24.84 33.19 -33.32
C SER A 14 -25.21 32.15 -32.26
N ILE A 15 -25.28 32.56 -31.00
CA ILE A 15 -26.05 31.84 -29.98
C ILE A 15 -27.28 32.70 -29.71
N SER A 16 -28.39 32.36 -30.38
CA SER A 16 -29.71 32.86 -30.07
C SER A 16 -30.75 31.80 -30.38
N ILE A 17 -31.46 31.40 -29.31
CA ILE A 17 -32.84 30.92 -29.30
C ILE A 17 -33.05 29.44 -29.69
N LEU A 18 -33.12 28.59 -28.66
CA LEU A 18 -34.22 27.65 -28.45
C LEU A 18 -34.23 27.22 -26.96
N LEU A 19 -34.59 28.19 -26.11
CA LEU A 19 -35.24 27.90 -24.84
C LEU A 19 -36.72 27.60 -25.13
N THR A 20 -37.30 26.70 -24.34
CA THR A 20 -38.70 26.26 -24.29
C THR A 20 -39.09 25.04 -25.15
N SER A 21 -38.51 23.89 -24.81
CA SER A 21 -39.30 22.65 -24.76
C SER A 21 -39.15 22.07 -23.37
N GLY A 22 -40.27 21.96 -22.68
CA GLY A 22 -40.36 21.83 -21.22
C GLY A 22 -39.58 20.64 -20.68
N CYS A 23 -38.56 20.93 -19.88
CA CYS A 23 -38.17 20.05 -18.79
C CYS A 23 -39.34 20.12 -17.78
N ASN A 24 -40.27 19.18 -17.93
CA ASN A 24 -41.11 18.81 -16.80
C ASN A 24 -40.17 18.06 -15.84
N ASP A 25 -39.43 18.81 -15.01
CA ASP A 25 -38.70 18.27 -13.87
C ASP A 25 -39.76 17.70 -12.91
N GLN A 26 -40.18 16.47 -13.19
CA GLN A 26 -40.55 15.54 -12.15
C GLN A 26 -39.27 15.31 -11.34
N GLN A 27 -39.02 16.22 -10.41
CA GLN A 27 -38.12 15.99 -9.31
C GLN A 27 -38.71 14.79 -8.57
N LYS A 28 -38.28 13.58 -8.97
CA LYS A 28 -38.53 12.37 -8.19
C LYS A 28 -37.89 12.67 -6.85
N GLU A 29 -38.70 12.93 -5.84
CA GLU A 29 -38.31 12.76 -4.45
C GLU A 29 -37.72 11.35 -4.38
N VAL A 30 -36.39 11.27 -4.39
CA VAL A 30 -35.72 10.07 -3.94
C VAL A 30 -36.00 10.08 -2.45
N ASN A 31 -37.05 9.37 -2.04
CA ASN A 31 -37.24 8.98 -0.66
C ASN A 31 -36.04 8.12 -0.30
N THR A 32 -34.94 8.75 0.11
CA THR A 32 -33.82 8.07 0.72
C THR A 32 -34.30 7.69 2.11
N VAL A 33 -34.97 6.54 2.20
CA VAL A 33 -35.14 5.89 3.50
C VAL A 33 -33.75 5.77 4.10
N ASP A 34 -33.56 6.24 5.32
CA ASP A 34 -32.29 6.08 6.02
C ASP A 34 -31.99 4.57 6.08
N PRO A 35 -30.86 4.09 5.57
CA PRO A 35 -30.50 2.67 5.68
C PRO A 35 -30.57 2.14 7.11
N TRP A 36 -30.35 3.01 8.10
CA TRP A 36 -30.50 2.67 9.52
C TRP A 36 -31.96 2.47 9.92
N ASP A 37 -32.89 3.26 9.38
CA ASP A 37 -34.33 3.07 9.62
C ASP A 37 -34.81 1.72 9.08
N GLU A 38 -34.32 1.29 7.91
CA GLU A 38 -34.65 -0.04 7.38
C GLU A 38 -34.13 -1.17 8.29
N LEU A 39 -32.94 -1.03 8.85
CA LEU A 39 -32.35 -2.03 9.75
C LEU A 39 -33.07 -2.08 11.10
N ILE A 40 -33.35 -0.92 11.70
CA ILE A 40 -34.03 -0.80 12.99
C ILE A 40 -35.45 -1.35 12.92
N ASN A 41 -36.14 -1.11 11.81
CA ASN A 41 -37.53 -1.49 11.62
C ASN A 41 -37.69 -2.85 10.91
N THR A 42 -36.66 -3.71 10.92
CA THR A 42 -36.76 -5.08 10.41
C THR A 42 -37.87 -5.87 11.13
N GLU A 43 -38.54 -6.75 10.38
CA GLU A 43 -39.73 -7.44 10.87
C GLU A 43 -39.39 -8.70 11.69
N PHE A 44 -40.05 -8.82 12.84
CA PHE A 44 -40.00 -10.02 13.68
C PHE A 44 -41.42 -10.55 13.89
N VAL A 45 -41.62 -11.85 13.62
CA VAL A 45 -42.86 -12.57 13.87
C VAL A 45 -42.63 -13.53 15.03
N GLU A 46 -43.43 -13.40 16.09
CA GLU A 46 -43.27 -14.19 17.33
C GLU A 46 -41.86 -14.09 17.96
N ASN A 47 -41.21 -12.93 17.81
CA ASN A 47 -39.81 -12.66 18.22
C ASN A 47 -38.73 -13.40 17.41
N TYR A 48 -39.08 -14.00 16.27
CA TYR A 48 -38.12 -14.53 15.31
C TYR A 48 -38.02 -13.60 14.10
N PRO A 49 -36.82 -13.34 13.56
CA PRO A 49 -36.71 -12.57 12.32
C PRO A 49 -37.39 -13.33 11.18
N THR A 50 -38.06 -12.62 10.28
CA THR A 50 -38.45 -13.20 8.99
C THR A 50 -37.21 -13.60 8.20
N ALA A 51 -37.37 -14.45 7.18
CA ALA A 51 -36.25 -14.82 6.31
C ALA A 51 -35.57 -13.57 5.69
N GLU A 52 -36.39 -12.62 5.22
CA GLU A 52 -35.92 -11.34 4.68
C GLU A 52 -35.18 -10.50 5.71
N SER A 53 -35.71 -10.39 6.94
CA SER A 53 -35.03 -9.66 8.02
C SER A 53 -33.72 -10.32 8.42
N ALA A 54 -33.66 -11.66 8.45
CA ALA A 54 -32.43 -12.39 8.73
C ALA A 54 -31.37 -12.12 7.65
N ASP A 55 -31.74 -12.21 6.37
CA ASP A 55 -30.85 -11.91 5.25
C ASP A 55 -30.33 -10.47 5.32
N ARG A 56 -31.21 -9.49 5.58
CA ARG A 56 -30.84 -8.08 5.73
C ARG A 56 -29.86 -7.85 6.89
N LEU A 57 -30.07 -8.50 8.02
CA LEU A 57 -29.16 -8.42 9.17
C LEU A 57 -27.80 -9.08 8.87
N TYR A 58 -27.78 -10.20 8.14
CA TYR A 58 -26.53 -10.82 7.69
C TYR A 58 -25.76 -9.95 6.72
N ASP A 59 -26.44 -9.28 5.79
CA ASP A 59 -25.83 -8.33 4.87
C ASP A 59 -25.19 -7.15 5.62
N GLU A 60 -25.84 -6.62 6.65
CA GLU A 60 -25.28 -5.55 7.47
C GLU A 60 -24.05 -6.03 8.25
N VAL A 61 -24.10 -7.22 8.85
CA VAL A 61 -22.93 -7.82 9.53
C VAL A 61 -21.77 -8.03 8.55
N LEU A 62 -22.07 -8.44 7.31
CA LEU A 62 -21.06 -8.59 6.27
C LEU A 62 -20.45 -7.24 5.89
N PHE A 63 -21.26 -6.21 5.70
CA PHE A 63 -20.81 -4.86 5.41
C PHE A 63 -19.88 -4.32 6.51
N GLN A 64 -20.30 -4.41 7.78
CA GLN A 64 -19.49 -3.98 8.92
C GLN A 64 -18.15 -4.73 8.98
N ARG A 65 -18.16 -6.05 8.78
CA ARG A 65 -16.94 -6.86 8.73
C ARG A 65 -16.03 -6.46 7.57
N ALA A 66 -16.59 -6.18 6.40
CA ALA A 66 -15.81 -5.72 5.26
C ALA A 66 -15.09 -4.40 5.56
N CYS A 67 -15.77 -3.43 6.18
CA CYS A 67 -15.14 -2.19 6.62
C CYS A 67 -13.99 -2.44 7.61
N GLN A 68 -14.20 -3.32 8.60
CA GLN A 68 -13.16 -3.66 9.57
C GLN A 68 -11.96 -4.36 8.93
N VAL A 69 -12.17 -5.25 7.96
CA VAL A 69 -11.10 -5.94 7.24
C VAL A 69 -10.24 -4.94 6.46
N VAL A 70 -10.83 -3.93 5.82
CA VAL A 70 -10.07 -2.88 5.13
C VAL A 70 -9.15 -2.16 6.10
N ILE A 71 -9.68 -1.68 7.23
CA ILE A 71 -8.90 -0.94 8.24
C ILE A 71 -7.79 -1.81 8.82
N TRP A 72 -8.13 -3.05 9.21
CA TRP A 72 -7.20 -4.00 9.80
C TRP A 72 -6.04 -4.33 8.85
N SER A 73 -6.32 -4.46 7.54
CA SER A 73 -5.34 -4.85 6.53
C SER A 73 -4.55 -3.70 5.91
N LEU A 74 -4.74 -2.45 6.34
CA LEU A 74 -4.04 -1.28 5.80
C LEU A 74 -2.50 -1.43 5.74
N PRO A 75 -1.81 -1.91 6.79
CA PRO A 75 -0.35 -2.04 6.74
C PRO A 75 0.11 -3.05 5.68
N ALA A 76 -0.57 -4.20 5.61
CA ALA A 76 -0.21 -5.27 4.68
C ALA A 76 -0.53 -4.91 3.23
N THR A 77 -1.68 -4.29 3.00
CA THR A 77 -2.06 -3.82 1.66
C THR A 77 -1.14 -2.72 1.15
N ALA A 78 -0.65 -1.82 2.03
CA ALA A 78 0.32 -0.80 1.67
C ALA A 78 1.65 -1.40 1.18
N LEU A 79 2.26 -2.33 1.94
CA LEU A 79 3.49 -3.00 1.51
C LEU A 79 3.29 -3.85 0.26
N TRP A 80 2.15 -4.54 0.17
CA TRP A 80 1.82 -5.32 -1.01
C TRP A 80 1.71 -4.45 -2.27
N ALA A 81 1.02 -3.30 -2.17
CA ALA A 81 0.92 -2.35 -3.27
C ALA A 81 2.29 -1.78 -3.65
N MET A 82 3.14 -1.44 -2.68
CA MET A 82 4.51 -0.99 -2.93
C MET A 82 5.34 -2.06 -3.65
N LYS A 83 5.28 -3.33 -3.20
CA LYS A 83 5.93 -4.45 -3.89
C LYS A 83 5.44 -4.58 -5.32
N LYS A 84 4.12 -4.63 -5.55
CA LYS A 84 3.53 -4.76 -6.89
C LYS A 84 3.92 -3.62 -7.82
N GLY A 85 3.93 -2.39 -7.32
CA GLY A 85 4.38 -1.21 -8.08
C GLY A 85 5.85 -1.29 -8.44
N SER A 86 6.71 -1.63 -7.47
CA SER A 86 8.14 -1.83 -7.69
C SER A 86 8.42 -2.93 -8.70
N GLU A 87 7.73 -4.06 -8.60
CA GLU A 87 7.87 -5.19 -9.53
C GLU A 87 7.48 -4.82 -10.96
N ALA A 88 6.41 -4.04 -11.11
CA ALA A 88 5.93 -3.60 -12.42
C ALA A 88 6.91 -2.63 -13.10
N GLU A 89 7.57 -1.77 -12.31
CA GLU A 89 8.49 -0.76 -12.84
C GLU A 89 9.93 -1.28 -13.02
N PHE A 90 10.44 -2.02 -12.03
CA PHE A 90 11.86 -2.36 -11.94
C PHE A 90 12.17 -3.85 -12.15
N GLY A 91 11.14 -4.71 -12.15
CA GLY A 91 11.27 -6.16 -12.30
C GLY A 91 11.05 -6.94 -11.00
N VAL A 92 10.83 -8.25 -11.15
CA VAL A 92 10.47 -9.18 -10.06
C VAL A 92 11.72 -9.89 -9.52
N GLY A 93 11.76 -10.07 -8.20
CA GLY A 93 12.72 -10.94 -7.52
C GLY A 93 13.38 -10.28 -6.32
N SER A 94 13.76 -11.08 -5.33
CA SER A 94 14.40 -10.60 -4.10
C SER A 94 15.78 -9.98 -4.34
N ASN A 95 16.40 -10.27 -5.48
CA ASN A 95 17.66 -9.70 -5.94
C ASN A 95 17.50 -8.39 -6.74
N VAL A 96 16.27 -7.93 -6.97
CA VAL A 96 15.98 -6.64 -7.62
C VAL A 96 15.82 -5.59 -6.53
N PHE A 97 16.79 -4.67 -6.45
CA PHE A 97 16.86 -3.67 -5.39
C PHE A 97 16.97 -2.24 -5.97
N PRO A 98 15.83 -1.58 -6.24
CA PRO A 98 15.82 -0.19 -6.70
C PRO A 98 16.48 0.77 -5.71
N ILE A 99 17.31 1.68 -6.25
CA ILE A 99 17.99 2.73 -5.49
C ILE A 99 17.74 4.07 -6.17
N TRP A 100 17.17 5.00 -5.42
CA TRP A 100 17.05 6.39 -5.84
C TRP A 100 18.31 7.14 -5.43
N LYS A 101 19.23 7.31 -6.39
CA LYS A 101 20.57 7.88 -6.17
C LYS A 101 20.55 9.39 -5.90
N ASP A 102 19.51 10.06 -6.38
CA ASP A 102 19.28 11.49 -6.17
C ASP A 102 18.23 11.71 -5.07
N ARG A 103 18.14 12.96 -4.61
CA ARG A 103 17.13 13.36 -3.61
C ARG A 103 15.74 13.13 -4.17
N LEU A 104 14.88 12.55 -3.35
CA LEU A 104 13.49 12.28 -3.74
C LEU A 104 12.72 13.59 -3.91
N SER A 105 11.92 13.67 -4.96
CA SER A 105 11.07 14.82 -5.29
C SER A 105 9.59 14.46 -5.13
N ALA A 106 8.71 15.45 -5.29
CA ALA A 106 7.26 15.22 -5.29
C ALA A 106 6.77 14.30 -6.44
N GLU A 107 7.61 14.08 -7.47
CA GLU A 107 7.32 13.16 -8.57
C GLU A 107 7.66 11.70 -8.21
N THR A 108 8.40 11.47 -7.11
CA THR A 108 8.74 10.12 -6.66
C THR A 108 7.50 9.45 -6.05
N ILE A 109 7.06 8.36 -6.70
CA ILE A 109 5.90 7.57 -6.26
C ILE A 109 6.33 6.56 -5.19
N VAL A 110 6.57 7.07 -3.99
CA VAL A 110 6.83 6.30 -2.77
C VAL A 110 5.97 6.91 -1.66
N SER A 111 5.52 6.10 -0.70
CA SER A 111 4.71 6.63 0.41
C SER A 111 5.56 7.46 1.38
N THR A 112 5.21 8.74 1.55
CA THR A 112 5.82 9.71 2.49
C THR A 112 7.36 9.65 2.55
N PRO A 113 8.07 9.79 1.42
CA PRO A 113 9.52 9.66 1.40
C PRO A 113 10.19 10.86 2.09
N ASN A 114 11.43 10.66 2.53
CA ASN A 114 12.30 11.76 2.92
C ASN A 114 13.10 12.24 1.70
N SER A 115 13.26 13.55 1.52
CA SER A 115 14.02 14.19 0.43
C SER A 115 15.48 14.51 0.76
N ASP A 116 15.96 14.13 1.95
CA ASP A 116 17.31 14.44 2.43
C ASP A 116 18.33 13.32 2.28
N VAL A 117 17.87 12.09 2.10
CA VAL A 117 18.73 10.90 2.08
C VAL A 117 18.52 10.09 0.80
N VAL A 118 19.50 9.25 0.47
CA VAL A 118 19.38 8.26 -0.60
C VAL A 118 18.53 7.11 -0.09
N TYR A 119 17.58 6.66 -0.92
CA TYR A 119 16.67 5.58 -0.60
C TYR A 119 17.01 4.32 -1.40
N GLY A 120 16.88 3.18 -0.73
CA GLY A 120 16.86 1.87 -1.36
C GLY A 120 15.73 1.04 -0.79
N MET A 121 14.98 0.34 -1.64
CA MET A 121 13.88 -0.52 -1.20
C MET A 121 13.94 -1.85 -1.92
N GLY A 122 13.62 -2.92 -1.20
CA GLY A 122 13.52 -4.26 -1.75
C GLY A 122 12.53 -5.10 -0.97
N TYR A 123 12.25 -6.27 -1.51
CA TYR A 123 11.26 -7.18 -0.95
C TYR A 123 11.80 -8.60 -1.07
N LEU A 124 11.94 -9.31 0.06
CA LEU A 124 12.29 -10.72 0.04
C LEU A 124 11.02 -11.56 -0.13
N ASP A 125 11.14 -12.69 -0.81
CA ASP A 125 10.15 -13.77 -0.82
C ASP A 125 10.78 -15.07 -0.26
N LEU A 126 10.68 -15.24 1.04
CA LEU A 126 11.22 -16.39 1.77
C LEU A 126 10.47 -17.69 1.43
N LYS A 127 9.30 -17.63 0.80
CA LYS A 127 8.61 -18.85 0.34
C LYS A 127 9.28 -19.40 -0.91
N LEU A 128 9.71 -18.50 -1.80
CA LEU A 128 10.40 -18.85 -3.02
C LEU A 128 11.89 -19.15 -2.77
N ASP A 129 12.56 -18.28 -2.03
CA ASP A 129 14.01 -18.28 -1.88
C ASP A 129 14.49 -19.07 -0.65
N GLY A 130 13.60 -19.32 0.31
CA GLY A 130 13.95 -19.92 1.59
C GLY A 130 14.72 -18.96 2.52
N PRO A 131 15.48 -19.50 3.50
CA PRO A 131 16.39 -18.71 4.33
C PRO A 131 17.30 -17.81 3.48
N THR A 132 17.23 -16.51 3.70
CA THR A 132 17.89 -15.52 2.83
C THR A 132 18.87 -14.67 3.63
N VAL A 133 20.09 -14.51 3.10
CA VAL A 133 21.12 -13.64 3.69
C VAL A 133 21.09 -12.28 3.00
N ILE A 134 21.07 -11.22 3.80
CA ILE A 134 21.27 -9.84 3.35
C ILE A 134 22.65 -9.37 3.81
N GLU A 135 23.50 -8.99 2.87
CA GLU A 135 24.81 -8.40 3.16
C GLU A 135 24.68 -6.88 3.23
N VAL A 136 24.98 -6.32 4.40
CA VAL A 136 24.86 -4.89 4.70
C VAL A 136 26.25 -4.26 4.77
N PRO A 137 26.54 -3.23 3.96
CA PRO A 137 27.79 -2.48 4.08
C PRO A 137 27.80 -1.56 5.31
N PRO A 138 28.99 -1.13 5.79
CA PRO A 138 29.08 -0.14 6.86
C PRO A 138 28.34 1.16 6.55
N LYS A 139 27.93 1.87 7.60
CA LYS A 139 27.27 3.20 7.59
C LYS A 139 25.88 3.27 6.95
N LEU A 140 25.31 2.14 6.54
CA LEU A 140 23.91 2.07 6.13
C LEU A 140 23.01 2.24 7.35
N GLN A 141 21.82 2.84 7.17
CA GLN A 141 20.76 2.80 8.16
C GLN A 141 19.50 2.20 7.53
N GLY A 142 18.75 1.39 8.27
CA GLY A 142 17.53 0.83 7.73
C GLY A 142 16.71 0.03 8.71
N ILE A 143 15.67 -0.59 8.17
CA ILE A 143 14.80 -1.50 8.89
C ILE A 143 14.52 -2.72 8.02
N LEU A 144 14.28 -3.83 8.71
CA LEU A 144 13.71 -5.04 8.15
C LEU A 144 12.37 -5.27 8.83
N ASP A 145 11.30 -5.23 8.03
CA ASP A 145 9.92 -5.38 8.53
C ASP A 145 9.24 -6.58 7.89
N ASP A 146 8.36 -7.23 8.64
CA ASP A 146 7.45 -8.20 8.04
C ASP A 146 6.35 -7.49 7.23
N PHE A 147 5.57 -8.25 6.47
CA PHE A 147 4.56 -7.67 5.59
C PHE A 147 3.31 -7.12 6.31
N TRP A 148 3.36 -6.95 7.64
CA TRP A 148 2.41 -6.17 8.42
C TRP A 148 3.03 -4.89 8.98
N HIS A 149 4.18 -4.44 8.47
CA HIS A 149 4.99 -3.33 9.02
C HIS A 149 5.38 -3.54 10.49
N ARG A 150 5.63 -4.78 10.90
CA ARG A 150 6.17 -5.07 12.23
C ARG A 150 7.67 -5.28 12.12
N PRO A 151 8.47 -4.63 12.98
CA PRO A 151 9.92 -4.76 12.89
C PRO A 151 10.39 -6.18 13.20
N LEU A 152 11.33 -6.66 12.38
CA LEU A 152 12.23 -7.76 12.72
C LEU A 152 13.44 -7.19 13.46
N THR A 153 14.10 -6.20 12.86
CA THR A 153 15.29 -5.53 13.40
C THR A 153 15.56 -4.21 12.69
N ASP A 154 16.23 -3.31 13.39
CA ASP A 154 16.93 -2.20 12.78
C ASP A 154 18.25 -2.66 12.14
N VAL A 155 18.77 -1.87 11.21
CA VAL A 155 20.05 -2.05 10.51
C VAL A 155 20.87 -0.77 10.64
N GLY A 156 22.19 -0.89 10.81
CA GLY A 156 23.09 0.26 11.01
C GLY A 156 23.35 0.58 12.48
N PHE A 157 23.60 1.86 12.78
CA PHE A 157 24.07 2.34 14.09
C PHE A 157 23.24 1.88 15.30
N VAL A 158 21.93 1.69 15.12
CA VAL A 158 21.00 1.23 16.17
C VAL A 158 20.65 -0.26 16.05
N GLY A 159 21.07 -0.90 14.95
CA GLY A 159 20.94 -2.33 14.72
C GLY A 159 22.07 -3.13 15.37
N PRO A 160 22.02 -4.48 15.24
CA PRO A 160 23.04 -5.36 15.82
C PRO A 160 24.42 -5.17 15.19
N ASP A 161 24.50 -4.66 13.95
CA ASP A 161 25.77 -4.36 13.28
C ASP A 161 26.48 -3.10 13.79
N LYS A 162 25.80 -2.25 14.59
CA LYS A 162 26.34 -1.00 15.17
C LYS A 162 26.96 -0.03 14.15
N GLY A 163 26.54 -0.09 12.90
CA GLY A 163 27.03 0.73 11.80
C GLY A 163 28.26 0.19 11.08
N GLU A 164 28.82 -0.95 11.53
CA GLU A 164 29.98 -1.59 10.89
C GLU A 164 29.58 -2.52 9.73
N GLY A 165 28.27 -2.68 9.49
CA GLY A 165 27.75 -3.63 8.51
C GLY A 165 27.86 -5.08 8.98
N GLY A 166 27.33 -6.00 8.18
CA GLY A 166 27.29 -7.41 8.56
C GLY A 166 26.37 -8.24 7.68
N LYS A 167 26.19 -9.50 8.07
CA LYS A 167 25.32 -10.44 7.35
C LYS A 167 24.10 -10.75 8.21
N TYR A 168 22.93 -10.41 7.69
CA TYR A 168 21.66 -10.67 8.33
C TYR A 168 21.03 -11.92 7.70
N LEU A 169 20.73 -12.94 8.51
CA LEU A 169 20.04 -14.14 8.02
C LEU A 169 18.56 -14.04 8.38
N ILE A 170 17.70 -14.07 7.37
CA ILE A 170 16.25 -13.96 7.54
C ILE A 170 15.62 -15.32 7.25
N LEU A 171 14.96 -15.87 8.26
CA LEU A 171 14.33 -17.18 8.22
C LEU A 171 12.81 -17.04 7.94
N PRO A 172 12.21 -17.96 7.15
CA PRO A 172 10.76 -18.01 6.99
C PRO A 172 10.03 -18.37 8.30
N PRO A 173 8.72 -18.06 8.42
CA PRO A 173 7.94 -18.28 9.66
C PRO A 173 7.87 -19.75 10.10
N ASP A 174 8.03 -20.68 9.18
CA ASP A 174 7.98 -22.13 9.34
C ASP A 174 9.35 -22.79 9.15
N PHE A 175 10.45 -22.04 9.33
CA PHE A 175 11.79 -22.61 9.22
C PHE A 175 12.01 -23.73 10.24
N GLU A 176 12.41 -24.90 9.73
CA GLU A 176 12.89 -26.03 10.51
C GLU A 176 14.34 -26.33 10.10
N GLY A 177 15.24 -26.45 11.06
CA GLY A 177 16.63 -26.78 10.82
C GLY A 177 17.60 -26.10 11.77
N GLU A 178 18.89 -26.36 11.56
CA GLU A 178 19.95 -25.70 12.30
C GLU A 178 20.21 -24.31 11.75
N VAL A 179 20.34 -23.33 12.66
CA VAL A 179 20.70 -21.96 12.30
C VAL A 179 22.22 -21.85 12.28
N PRO A 180 22.84 -21.47 11.14
CA PRO A 180 24.28 -21.33 11.07
C PRO A 180 24.77 -20.15 11.93
N GLU A 181 25.96 -20.30 12.50
CA GLU A 181 26.65 -19.22 13.20
C GLU A 181 27.20 -18.14 12.25
N GLY A 182 27.53 -16.96 12.79
CA GLY A 182 28.17 -15.89 12.03
C GLY A 182 27.21 -14.90 11.36
N TYR A 183 25.91 -14.98 11.64
CA TYR A 183 24.88 -14.07 11.12
C TYR A 183 24.12 -13.39 12.26
N PHE A 184 23.61 -12.18 11.97
CA PHE A 184 22.52 -11.60 12.75
C PHE A 184 21.20 -12.22 12.29
N THR A 185 20.76 -13.27 12.98
CA THR A 185 19.63 -14.09 12.53
C THR A 185 18.30 -13.63 13.11
N PHE A 186 17.29 -13.51 12.26
CA PHE A 186 15.91 -13.18 12.63
C PHE A 186 14.91 -14.08 11.91
N THR A 187 13.80 -14.40 12.55
CA THR A 187 12.70 -15.16 11.93
C THR A 187 11.54 -14.23 11.62
N SER A 188 11.13 -14.17 10.36
CA SER A 188 9.98 -13.36 9.93
C SER A 188 8.68 -14.06 10.28
N ARG A 189 7.64 -13.28 10.62
CA ARG A 189 6.28 -13.80 10.84
C ARG A 189 5.50 -13.98 9.53
N THR A 190 6.04 -13.49 8.41
CA THR A 190 5.47 -13.61 7.06
C THR A 190 6.54 -14.05 6.08
N TYR A 191 6.13 -14.66 4.96
CA TYR A 191 7.08 -15.04 3.91
C TYR A 191 7.67 -13.87 3.15
N ASN A 192 6.98 -12.73 3.10
CA ASN A 192 7.54 -11.54 2.50
C ASN A 192 8.17 -10.65 3.59
N VAL A 193 9.29 -10.00 3.28
CA VAL A 193 10.00 -9.06 4.17
C VAL A 193 10.33 -7.80 3.41
N PHE A 194 9.98 -6.65 3.99
CA PHE A 194 10.32 -5.34 3.45
C PHE A 194 11.73 -4.97 3.88
N VAL A 195 12.55 -4.59 2.90
CA VAL A 195 13.96 -4.27 3.07
C VAL A 195 14.13 -2.79 2.74
N PHE A 196 14.48 -1.98 3.73
CA PHE A 196 14.45 -0.54 3.59
C PHE A 196 15.76 0.12 4.02
N TRP A 197 16.42 0.77 3.07
CA TRP A 197 17.71 1.44 3.26
C TRP A 197 17.64 2.95 3.12
N ARG A 198 18.39 3.60 4.00
CA ARG A 198 18.81 4.99 3.93
C ARG A 198 20.33 5.05 3.91
N ALA A 199 20.85 5.83 2.98
CA ALA A 199 22.26 6.20 2.95
C ALA A 199 22.41 7.72 3.03
N PHE A 200 23.43 8.15 3.76
CA PHE A 200 23.76 9.56 3.95
C PHE A 200 24.88 9.94 2.97
N ARG A 201 24.71 11.06 2.29
CA ARG A 201 25.75 11.61 1.41
C ARG A 201 26.65 12.51 2.26
N ASP A 202 27.96 12.40 2.03
CA ASP A 202 28.95 13.34 2.55
C ASP A 202 28.81 14.73 1.89
#